data_AF-A0A382HTL1-F1
#
_entry.id   AF-A0A382HTL1-F1
#
_cell.length_a   1.000
_cell.length_b   1.000
_cell.length_c   1.000
_cell.angle_alpha   90.00
_cell.angle_beta   90.00
_cell.angle_gamma   90.00
#
_symmetry.space_group_name_H-M   'P 1'
#
loop_
_entity.id
_entity.type
_entity.pdbx_description
1 polymer ?
#
loop_
_entity_poly.entity_id
_entity_poly.type
_entity_poly.pdbx_seq_one_letter_code
_entity_poly.pdbx_strand_id
1 'polypeptide(L)'
;MTEHSGAYKRQWMDQDTMPSASHALEALNSLVGQMAEQEYLNPQIGIEKLQSSLGKLGYHFEAPTLDGGDGNYSLPLKYGSGTFELNMDVNPYGDFKEGDGISQHIQGGISLSIDVMASGDGKSLMNAQIVRNTDSEKATPVDKIAVKPVA
;
A
#
# COMPACT_ATOMS: atom_id res chain seq x y z
N MET A 1 21.22 31.82 -16.75
CA MET A 1 20.45 30.80 -17.48
C MET A 1 20.55 29.54 -16.63
N THR A 2 19.58 29.30 -15.74
CA THR A 2 19.68 28.23 -14.73
C THR A 2 18.44 27.34 -14.83
N GLU A 3 18.63 26.22 -15.52
CA GLU A 3 18.07 24.89 -15.27
C GLU A 3 16.67 24.79 -14.61
N HIS A 4 15.63 24.79 -15.44
CA HIS A 4 14.27 24.36 -15.08
C HIS A 4 14.04 22.85 -15.37
N SER A 5 15.08 22.01 -15.32
CA SER A 5 15.00 20.59 -15.72
C SER A 5 14.26 19.70 -14.72
N GLY A 6 14.10 20.14 -13.46
CA GLY A 6 13.50 19.33 -12.39
C GLY A 6 11.96 19.35 -12.33
N ALA A 7 11.31 20.39 -12.85
CA ALA A 7 9.85 20.51 -12.79
C ALA A 7 9.16 19.59 -13.80
N TYR A 8 9.70 19.50 -15.02
CA TYR A 8 9.13 18.65 -16.06
C TYR A 8 9.21 17.17 -15.70
N LYS A 9 10.37 16.67 -15.24
CA LYS A 9 10.55 15.24 -14.91
C LYS A 9 9.65 14.77 -13.75
N ARG A 10 9.36 15.66 -12.78
CA ARG A 10 8.43 15.37 -11.68
C ARG A 10 6.98 15.27 -12.15
N GLN A 11 6.55 16.12 -13.08
CA GLN A 11 5.18 16.10 -13.58
C GLN A 11 4.83 14.81 -14.33
N TRP A 12 5.79 14.23 -15.08
CA TRP A 12 5.58 12.93 -15.75
C TRP A 12 5.52 11.77 -14.76
N MET A 13 6.45 11.71 -13.81
CA MET A 13 6.47 10.65 -12.79
C MET A 13 5.24 10.67 -11.87
N ASP A 14 4.71 11.86 -11.57
CA ASP A 14 3.48 12.01 -10.79
C ASP A 14 2.29 11.44 -11.58
N GLN A 15 2.18 11.77 -12.87
CA GLN A 15 1.10 11.27 -13.73
C GLN A 15 1.12 9.75 -13.92
N ASP A 16 2.30 9.14 -14.06
CA ASP A 16 2.42 7.69 -14.19
C ASP A 16 2.13 6.94 -12.89
N THR A 17 2.17 7.62 -11.73
CA THR A 17 1.92 7.01 -10.42
C THR A 17 0.53 7.31 -9.89
N MET A 18 -0.26 8.19 -10.51
CA MET A 18 -1.66 8.43 -10.13
C MET A 18 -2.51 7.16 -10.18
N PRO A 19 -3.45 6.92 -9.25
CA PRO A 19 -4.24 5.68 -9.22
C PRO A 19 -5.12 5.49 -10.47
N SER A 20 -5.39 6.56 -11.22
CA SER A 20 -6.11 6.54 -12.49
C SER A 20 -5.26 6.13 -13.70
N ALA A 21 -3.93 6.14 -13.58
CA ALA A 21 -3.03 5.81 -14.68
C ALA A 21 -2.95 4.29 -14.90
N SER A 22 -2.92 3.87 -16.16
CA SER A 22 -2.87 2.45 -16.52
C SER A 22 -1.63 1.72 -15.97
N HIS A 23 -0.50 2.43 -15.86
CA HIS A 23 0.79 1.88 -15.42
C HIS A 23 1.11 2.17 -13.96
N ALA A 24 0.20 2.77 -13.19
CA ALA A 24 0.44 3.17 -11.81
C ALA A 24 0.94 2.03 -10.94
N LEU A 25 0.30 0.87 -11.06
CA LEU A 25 0.69 -0.31 -10.30
C LEU A 25 2.06 -0.84 -10.68
N GLU A 26 2.43 -0.78 -11.96
CA GLU A 26 3.75 -1.21 -12.43
C GLU A 26 4.83 -0.25 -11.93
N ALA A 27 4.58 1.06 -11.99
CA ALA A 27 5.48 2.09 -11.48
C ALA A 27 5.68 1.97 -9.95
N LEU A 28 4.59 1.76 -9.20
CA LEU A 28 4.65 1.57 -7.75
C LEU A 28 5.35 0.25 -7.40
N ASN A 29 5.06 -0.85 -8.09
CA ASN A 29 5.75 -2.12 -7.88
C ASN A 29 7.24 -2.04 -8.20
N SER A 30 7.63 -1.33 -9.26
CA SER A 30 9.03 -1.10 -9.59
C SER A 30 9.75 -0.29 -8.51
N LEU A 31 9.10 0.73 -7.96
CA LEU A 31 9.64 1.54 -6.86
C LEU A 31 9.79 0.72 -5.57
N VAL A 32 8.76 -0.02 -5.19
CA VAL A 32 8.74 -0.83 -3.96
C VAL A 32 9.74 -1.99 -4.08
N GLY A 33 9.80 -2.65 -5.24
CA GLY A 33 10.76 -3.71 -5.54
C GLY A 33 12.20 -3.25 -5.37
N GLN A 34 12.56 -2.10 -5.96
CA GLN A 34 13.91 -1.52 -5.80
C GLN A 34 14.29 -1.23 -4.33
N MET A 35 13.31 -0.87 -3.50
CA MET A 35 13.54 -0.62 -2.07
C MET A 35 13.59 -1.93 -1.25
N ALA A 36 12.90 -2.97 -1.70
CA ALA A 36 12.85 -4.30 -1.11
C ALA A 36 14.09 -5.15 -1.41
N GLU A 37 14.80 -4.89 -2.51
CA GLU A 37 16.06 -5.57 -2.85
C GLU A 37 17.23 -5.24 -1.88
N GLN A 38 17.01 -4.40 -0.86
CA GLN A 38 18.03 -4.02 0.10
C GLN A 38 17.95 -4.87 1.38
N GLU A 39 19.10 -5.37 1.85
CA GLU A 39 19.19 -5.95 3.19
C GLU A 39 19.17 -4.85 4.25
N TYR A 40 18.28 -4.97 5.22
CA TYR A 40 18.17 -4.03 6.33
C TYR A 40 18.62 -4.67 7.64
N LEU A 41 19.46 -3.96 8.39
CA LEU A 41 19.75 -4.32 9.79
C LEU A 41 18.51 -4.16 10.66
N ASN A 42 17.73 -3.10 10.40
CA ASN A 42 16.43 -2.87 11.02
C ASN A 42 15.36 -2.72 9.92
N PRO A 43 14.42 -3.68 9.77
CA PRO A 43 13.39 -3.62 8.75
C PRO A 43 12.45 -2.42 8.91
N GLN A 44 12.35 -1.84 10.13
CA GLN A 44 11.53 -0.67 10.37
C GLN A 44 12.03 0.56 9.59
N ILE A 45 13.36 0.70 9.45
CA ILE A 45 13.96 1.74 8.61
C ILE A 45 13.58 1.55 7.14
N GLY A 46 13.46 0.29 6.68
CA GLY A 46 12.97 -0.03 5.34
C GLY A 46 11.54 0.43 5.13
N ILE A 47 10.65 0.17 6.11
CA ILE A 47 9.26 0.64 6.08
C ILE A 47 9.17 2.18 6.07
N GLU A 48 9.96 2.87 6.90
CA GLU A 48 9.98 4.34 6.92
C GLU A 48 10.45 4.94 5.58
N LYS A 49 11.41 4.28 4.93
CA LYS A 49 11.85 4.65 3.57
C LYS A 49 10.74 4.40 2.54
N LEU A 50 10.05 3.27 2.61
CA LEU A 50 8.88 3.00 1.76
C LEU A 50 7.83 4.09 1.95
N GLN A 51 7.52 4.45 3.20
CA GLN A 51 6.54 5.49 3.54
C GLN A 51 6.96 6.86 3.00
N SER A 52 8.23 7.22 3.14
CA SER A 52 8.76 8.48 2.62
C SER A 52 8.75 8.55 1.09
N SER A 53 9.02 7.44 0.41
CA SER A 53 9.05 7.37 -1.05
C SER A 53 7.64 7.35 -1.65
N LEU A 54 6.73 6.55 -1.08
CA LEU A 54 5.33 6.52 -1.47
C LEU A 54 4.62 7.84 -1.15
N GLY A 55 4.94 8.47 -0.01
CA GLY A 55 4.41 9.77 0.37
C GLY A 55 4.79 10.91 -0.59
N LYS A 56 5.96 10.83 -1.24
CA LYS A 56 6.34 11.78 -2.30
C LYS A 56 5.47 11.67 -3.56
N LEU A 57 4.85 10.51 -3.77
CA LEU A 57 3.91 10.24 -4.86
C LEU A 57 2.45 10.45 -4.43
N GLY A 58 2.22 10.93 -3.20
CA GLY A 58 0.88 11.11 -2.64
C GLY A 58 0.23 9.84 -2.11
N TYR A 59 0.98 8.73 -1.96
CA TYR A 59 0.48 7.51 -1.34
C TYR A 59 0.86 7.42 0.14
N HIS A 60 -0.12 7.08 0.95
CA HIS A 60 0.00 7.03 2.40
C HIS A 60 -0.48 5.67 2.92
N PHE A 61 0.22 5.15 3.92
CA PHE A 61 -0.17 3.96 4.68
C PHE A 61 0.25 4.11 6.14
N GLU A 62 -0.38 3.33 7.00
CA GLU A 62 -0.03 3.24 8.41
C GLU A 62 1.08 2.22 8.59
N ALA A 63 2.26 2.68 9.02
CA ALA A 63 3.43 1.83 9.21
C ALA A 63 3.20 0.88 10.40
N PRO A 64 3.36 -0.45 10.23
CA PRO A 64 3.25 -1.38 11.33
C PRO A 64 4.46 -1.26 12.26
N THR A 65 4.26 -1.56 13.54
CA THR A 65 5.38 -1.74 14.47
C THR A 65 5.90 -3.15 14.31
N LEU A 66 7.18 -3.30 13.97
CA LEU A 66 7.84 -4.60 13.80
C LEU A 66 8.44 -5.05 15.13
N ASP A 67 8.13 -6.27 15.58
CA ASP A 67 8.67 -6.83 16.84
C ASP A 67 10.01 -7.59 16.65
N GLY A 68 10.71 -7.36 15.53
CA GLY A 68 12.03 -7.94 15.25
C GLY A 68 12.04 -9.40 14.80
N GLY A 69 10.87 -10.02 14.59
CA GLY A 69 10.70 -11.34 13.99
C GLY A 69 10.38 -11.31 12.49
N ASP A 70 10.24 -12.50 11.91
CA ASP A 70 9.60 -12.69 10.61
C ASP A 70 8.12 -12.29 10.66
N GLY A 71 7.61 -11.74 9.55
CA GLY A 71 6.23 -11.32 9.49
C GLY A 71 5.81 -10.81 8.12
N ASN A 72 4.56 -11.11 7.76
CA ASN A 72 3.90 -10.58 6.58
C ASN A 72 2.85 -9.56 7.00
N TYR A 73 2.92 -8.37 6.43
CA TYR A 73 2.06 -7.23 6.71
C TYR A 73 1.35 -6.81 5.42
N SER A 74 0.02 -6.74 5.46
CA SER A 74 -0.77 -6.17 4.36
C SER A 74 -1.35 -4.84 4.80
N LEU A 75 -0.94 -3.76 4.14
CA LEU A 75 -1.20 -2.38 4.55
C LEU A 75 -2.01 -1.68 3.46
N PRO A 76 -3.29 -1.35 3.68
CA PRO A 76 -4.08 -0.64 2.68
C PRO A 76 -3.50 0.74 2.42
N LEU A 77 -3.37 1.09 1.13
CA LEU A 77 -2.87 2.40 0.71
C LEU A 77 -4.02 3.39 0.57
N LYS A 78 -3.72 4.66 0.83
CA LYS A 78 -4.59 5.81 0.59
C LYS A 78 -3.85 6.79 -0.32
N TYR A 79 -4.57 7.43 -1.24
CA TYR A 79 -4.01 8.46 -2.12
C TYR A 79 -4.50 9.85 -1.70
N GLY A 80 -3.58 10.81 -1.61
CA GLY A 80 -3.84 12.16 -1.12
C GLY A 80 -4.38 12.17 0.31
N SER A 81 -5.39 13.01 0.56
CA SER A 81 -6.09 13.09 1.85
C SER A 81 -7.29 12.12 1.94
N GLY A 82 -7.41 11.18 1.00
CA GLY A 82 -8.62 10.39 0.81
C GLY A 82 -9.71 11.13 0.04
N THR A 83 -10.89 10.53 -0.06
CA THR A 83 -12.09 11.14 -0.66
C THR A 83 -13.17 11.34 0.40
N PHE A 84 -13.88 12.47 0.31
CA PHE A 84 -15.04 12.76 1.14
C PHE A 84 -16.27 12.70 0.24
N GLU A 85 -17.12 11.70 0.43
CA GLU A 85 -18.33 11.52 -0.38
C GLU A 85 -19.59 11.52 0.48
N LEU A 86 -20.59 12.30 0.05
CA LEU A 86 -21.93 12.27 0.64
C LEU A 86 -22.64 11.00 0.19
N ASN A 87 -22.89 10.07 1.11
CA ASN A 87 -23.72 8.89 0.82
C ASN A 87 -25.19 9.24 1.01
N MET A 88 -25.84 9.70 -0.06
CA MET A 88 -27.28 9.96 -0.07
C MET A 88 -28.13 8.67 -0.13
N ASP A 89 -27.51 7.51 -0.40
CA ASP A 89 -28.20 6.22 -0.57
C ASP A 89 -28.57 5.56 0.77
N VAL A 90 -27.79 5.80 1.83
CA VAL A 90 -27.93 5.08 3.12
C VAL A 90 -28.79 5.85 4.13
N ASN A 91 -28.89 7.18 4.02
CA ASN A 91 -29.69 7.98 4.95
C ASN A 91 -30.05 9.37 4.36
N PRO A 92 -31.31 9.85 4.47
CA PRO A 92 -31.71 11.20 4.04
C PRO A 92 -31.03 12.35 4.81
N TYR A 93 -30.26 12.06 5.86
CA TYR A 93 -29.42 13.02 6.57
C TYR A 93 -27.99 13.13 6.04
N GLY A 94 -27.61 12.30 5.05
CA GLY A 94 -26.31 12.32 4.39
C GLY A 94 -25.18 11.88 5.32
N ASP A 95 -25.00 10.56 5.46
CA ASP A 95 -23.81 10.04 6.13
C ASP A 95 -22.57 10.27 5.22
N PHE A 96 -21.49 10.76 5.81
CA PHE A 96 -20.23 10.95 5.10
C PHE A 96 -19.50 9.61 5.03
N LYS A 97 -19.10 9.22 3.84
CA LYS A 97 -18.19 8.09 3.64
C LYS A 97 -16.82 8.62 3.31
N GLU A 98 -15.88 8.30 4.18
CA GLU A 98 -14.46 8.51 3.93
C GLU A 98 -13.97 7.37 3.02
N GLY A 99 -13.35 7.73 1.91
CA GLY A 99 -12.74 6.80 0.97
C GLY A 99 -11.22 6.93 0.96
N ASP A 100 -10.55 5.88 0.48
CA ASP A 100 -9.10 5.81 0.37
C ASP A 100 -8.53 6.58 -0.84
N GLY A 101 -9.37 7.12 -1.74
CA GLY A 101 -8.95 7.86 -2.93
C GLY A 101 -8.35 7.01 -4.06
N ILE A 102 -8.31 5.68 -3.89
CA ILE A 102 -7.80 4.73 -4.89
C ILE A 102 -8.94 3.85 -5.42
N SER A 103 -9.87 3.44 -4.54
CA SER A 103 -10.99 2.52 -4.83
C SER A 103 -11.91 2.99 -5.97
N GLN A 104 -11.97 4.29 -6.23
CA GLN A 104 -12.74 4.86 -7.35
C GLN A 104 -12.09 4.63 -8.72
N HIS A 105 -10.77 4.46 -8.74
CA HIS A 105 -9.98 4.22 -9.95
C HIS A 105 -9.64 2.73 -10.11
N ILE A 106 -9.35 2.05 -9.00
CA ILE A 106 -9.00 0.63 -8.95
C ILE A 106 -10.01 -0.06 -8.04
N GLN A 107 -10.87 -0.91 -8.59
CA GLN A 107 -11.92 -1.58 -7.82
C GLN A 107 -11.33 -2.36 -6.62
N GLY A 108 -11.80 -2.02 -5.42
CA GLY A 108 -11.34 -2.59 -4.15
C GLY A 108 -10.08 -1.93 -3.56
N GLY A 109 -9.45 -1.01 -4.29
CA GLY A 109 -8.22 -0.35 -3.87
C GLY A 109 -7.00 -1.26 -3.97
N ILE A 110 -5.89 -0.79 -3.39
CA ILE A 110 -4.59 -1.47 -3.43
C ILE A 110 -3.99 -1.51 -2.02
N SER A 111 -3.17 -2.52 -1.75
CA SER A 111 -2.43 -2.65 -0.50
C SER A 111 -0.96 -2.89 -0.77
N LEU A 112 -0.11 -2.41 0.15
CA LEU A 112 1.30 -2.73 0.23
C LEU A 112 1.47 -3.99 1.07
N SER A 113 1.89 -5.09 0.45
CA SER A 113 2.30 -6.30 1.13
C SER A 113 3.79 -6.24 1.39
N ILE A 114 4.19 -6.42 2.66
CA ILE A 114 5.56 -6.41 3.13
C ILE A 114 5.83 -7.75 3.80
N ASP A 115 6.85 -8.45 3.34
CA ASP A 115 7.32 -9.70 3.92
C ASP A 115 8.72 -9.46 4.51
N VAL A 116 8.85 -9.65 5.81
CA VAL A 116 10.12 -9.51 6.54
C VAL A 116 10.57 -10.89 6.95
N MET A 117 11.79 -11.26 6.57
CA MET A 117 12.42 -12.54 6.92
C MET A 117 13.78 -12.30 7.56
N ALA A 118 14.05 -12.99 8.68
CA ALA A 118 15.37 -12.98 9.29
C ALA A 118 16.37 -13.72 8.39
N SER A 119 17.44 -13.03 7.98
CA SER A 119 18.59 -13.61 7.31
C SER A 119 19.65 -13.87 8.39
N GLY A 120 20.10 -15.12 8.53
CA GLY A 120 20.81 -15.70 9.70
C GLY A 120 22.09 -15.01 10.23
N ASP A 121 22.44 -13.82 9.73
CA ASP A 121 23.51 -12.92 10.16
C ASP A 121 23.01 -11.75 11.05
N GLY A 122 21.78 -11.82 11.57
CA GLY A 122 21.16 -10.70 12.32
C GLY A 122 20.65 -9.57 11.41
N LYS A 123 20.61 -9.82 10.10
CA LYS A 123 19.98 -8.94 9.11
C LYS A 123 18.56 -9.41 8.82
N SER A 124 17.74 -8.52 8.29
CA SER A 124 16.42 -8.87 7.77
C SER A 124 16.37 -8.61 6.27
N LEU A 125 15.91 -9.61 5.53
CA LEU A 125 15.45 -9.45 4.16
C LEU A 125 14.03 -8.92 4.20
N MET A 126 13.75 -7.91 3.39
CA MET A 126 12.44 -7.27 3.35
C MET A 126 11.95 -7.28 1.92
N ASN A 127 11.01 -8.14 1.59
CA ASN A 127 10.32 -8.08 0.31
C ASN A 127 9.09 -7.16 0.42
N ALA A 128 8.78 -6.42 -0.64
CA ALA A 128 7.57 -5.61 -0.65
C ALA A 128 6.98 -5.53 -2.06
N GLN A 129 5.65 -5.51 -2.14
CA GLN A 129 4.90 -5.47 -3.39
C GLN A 129 3.54 -4.81 -3.20
N ILE A 130 3.03 -4.21 -4.26
CA ILE A 130 1.70 -3.62 -4.32
C ILE A 130 0.74 -4.63 -4.93
N VAL A 131 -0.28 -5.01 -4.16
CA VAL A 131 -1.32 -5.96 -4.54
C VAL A 131 -2.67 -5.25 -4.69
N ARG A 132 -3.47 -5.67 -5.65
CA ARG A 132 -4.87 -5.24 -5.77
C ARG A 132 -5.69 -6.01 -4.76
N ASN A 133 -6.52 -5.32 -3.98
CA ASN A 133 -7.33 -5.98 -2.95
C ASN A 133 -8.37 -6.94 -3.56
N THR A 134 -8.85 -6.63 -4.78
CA THR A 134 -9.73 -7.51 -5.56
C THR A 134 -9.09 -8.83 -5.97
N ASP A 135 -7.76 -8.90 -6.06
CA ASP A 135 -7.02 -10.14 -6.30
C ASP A 135 -6.73 -10.88 -4.98
N SER A 136 -6.54 -10.13 -3.88
CA SER A 136 -6.32 -10.65 -2.54
C SER A 136 -7.57 -11.26 -1.88
N GLU A 137 -8.79 -10.97 -2.34
CA GLU A 137 -10.03 -11.61 -1.84
C GLU A 137 -10.12 -13.12 -2.18
N LYS A 138 -9.20 -13.66 -3.00
CA LYS A 138 -9.05 -15.12 -3.14
C LYS A 138 -8.24 -15.78 -2.03
N ALA A 139 -7.62 -15.02 -1.12
CA ALA A 139 -6.87 -15.54 0.02
C ALA A 139 -7.55 -15.20 1.35
N THR A 140 -8.49 -16.08 1.72
CA THR A 140 -9.14 -16.28 3.03
C THR A 140 -10.41 -15.48 3.34
N PRO A 141 -11.51 -16.21 3.52
CA PRO A 141 -12.29 -16.13 4.75
C PRO A 141 -12.02 -17.38 5.60
N VAL A 142 -11.02 -17.31 6.49
CA VAL A 142 -10.87 -18.29 7.57
C VAL A 142 -11.73 -17.88 8.76
N ASP A 143 -13.04 -18.06 8.64
CA ASP A 143 -13.88 -18.43 9.79
C ASP A 143 -15.22 -19.04 9.32
N LYS A 144 -15.18 -20.22 8.70
CA LYS A 144 -16.30 -21.15 8.84
C LYS A 144 -16.07 -21.87 10.14
N ILE A 145 -16.67 -21.35 11.22
CA ILE A 145 -16.91 -22.07 12.46
C ILE A 145 -17.55 -23.42 12.11
N ALA A 146 -16.74 -24.47 12.09
CA ALA A 146 -17.20 -25.83 12.15
C ALA A 146 -17.62 -26.10 13.60
N VAL A 147 -18.84 -25.68 13.96
CA VAL A 147 -19.54 -26.29 15.10
C VAL A 147 -19.75 -27.75 14.72
N LYS A 148 -18.97 -28.62 15.34
CA LYS A 148 -19.21 -30.06 15.37
C LYS A 148 -20.62 -30.29 15.93
N PRO A 149 -21.47 -31.14 15.33
CA PRO A 149 -22.70 -31.55 15.99
C PRO A 149 -22.32 -32.37 17.23
N VAL A 150 -22.78 -31.94 18.40
CA VAL A 150 -22.74 -32.76 19.61
C VAL A 150 -24.08 -33.50 19.71
N ALA A 151 -23.97 -34.83 19.65
CA ALA A 151 -24.92 -35.89 20.00
C ALA A 151 -26.30 -35.88 19.31
#